data_AF-A0A946UKH8-F1
#
_entry.id   AF-A0A946UKH8-F1
#
_cell.length_a   1.000
_cell.length_b   1.000
_cell.length_c   1.000
_cell.angle_alpha   90.00
_cell.angle_beta   90.00
_cell.angle_gamma   90.00
#
_symmetry.space_group_name_H-M   'P 1'
#
loop_
_entity.id
_entity.type
_entity.pdbx_description
1 polymer ?
#
loop_
_entity_poly.entity_id
_entity_poly.type
_entity_poly.pdbx_seq_one_letter_code
_entity_poly.pdbx_strand_id
1 'polypeptide(L)'
;MDSEILISSPIGVLAVLCAVAAFWFAVEQSTQLKFFQYVPPLLFIYATPVFLNNFDVIPHNSPVYGGLSSYALPAFIVLMLIKVNVPAAISIMGKGVLVMLMGTVGVMVGGVVSYVAVHQWLAPDAWKGFGALAGSWIGGTGNMAASAEMLGTPPEQFGLAVLADNVIYIVWLPILLASKNFADRFNRWSKVPEDRLHQMDRASAEAINVERLPEMRDYIYLGAIAIVVTWISSSVAGFLYAWMQNAYPSLQNVLTLSTWRILLITSIALSLSVTRVSQLPSATALGTALIYVFVAGMG
;
A
#
# COMPACT_ATOMS: atom_id res chain seq x y z
N MET A 1 -23.90 -29.30 -15.00
CA MET A 1 -24.25 -29.01 -13.60
C MET A 1 -23.69 -27.64 -13.36
N ASP A 2 -24.54 -26.62 -13.40
CA ASP A 2 -24.14 -25.28 -12.99
C ASP A 2 -23.80 -25.39 -11.50
N SER A 3 -22.54 -25.18 -11.14
CA SER A 3 -22.13 -25.11 -9.74
C SER A 3 -22.84 -23.91 -9.12
N GLU A 4 -23.84 -24.20 -8.29
CA GLU A 4 -24.55 -23.17 -7.56
C GLU A 4 -23.58 -22.55 -6.55
N ILE A 5 -23.15 -21.31 -6.81
CA ILE A 5 -22.17 -20.62 -5.96
C ILE A 5 -22.69 -20.56 -4.53
N LEU A 6 -21.91 -21.07 -3.59
CA LEU A 6 -22.38 -21.37 -2.23
C LEU A 6 -22.72 -20.11 -1.43
N ILE A 7 -21.91 -19.05 -1.59
CA ILE A 7 -22.10 -17.75 -0.94
C ILE A 7 -22.14 -16.65 -1.99
N SER A 8 -23.33 -16.30 -2.47
CA SER A 8 -23.52 -15.29 -3.51
C SER A 8 -23.94 -13.90 -3.01
N SER A 9 -24.42 -13.80 -1.76
CA SER A 9 -24.89 -12.51 -1.22
C SER A 9 -23.73 -11.53 -0.96
N PRO A 10 -23.87 -10.23 -1.23
CA PRO A 10 -22.81 -9.25 -0.98
C PRO A 10 -22.31 -9.25 0.48
N ILE A 11 -23.22 -9.34 1.45
CA ILE A 11 -22.82 -9.40 2.86
C ILE A 11 -22.07 -10.69 3.19
N GLY A 12 -22.46 -11.81 2.56
CA GLY A 12 -21.78 -13.09 2.69
C GLY A 12 -20.35 -13.04 2.13
N VAL A 13 -20.17 -12.45 0.96
CA VAL A 13 -18.83 -12.24 0.37
C VAL A 13 -17.97 -11.39 1.30
N LEU A 14 -18.48 -10.24 1.77
CA LEU A 14 -17.74 -9.39 2.70
C LEU A 14 -17.39 -10.11 4.02
N ALA A 15 -18.32 -10.91 4.55
CA ALA A 15 -18.08 -11.72 5.74
C ALA A 15 -16.95 -12.73 5.52
N VAL A 16 -16.92 -13.41 4.36
CA VAL A 16 -15.83 -14.33 3.99
C VAL A 16 -14.49 -13.59 3.93
N LEU A 17 -14.42 -12.44 3.26
CA LEU A 17 -13.17 -11.66 3.15
C LEU A 17 -12.63 -11.24 4.52
N CYS A 18 -13.51 -10.71 5.39
CA CYS A 18 -13.16 -10.37 6.76
C CYS A 18 -12.74 -11.60 7.59
N ALA A 19 -13.45 -12.72 7.43
CA ALA A 19 -13.15 -13.97 8.13
C ALA A 19 -11.81 -14.55 7.71
N VAL A 20 -11.47 -14.52 6.42
CA VAL A 20 -10.16 -14.93 5.90
C VAL A 20 -9.04 -14.09 6.51
N ALA A 21 -9.18 -12.76 6.51
CA ALA A 21 -8.19 -11.88 7.13
C ALA A 21 -8.02 -12.18 8.63
N ALA A 22 -9.13 -12.26 9.37
CA ALA A 22 -9.11 -12.56 10.80
C ALA A 22 -8.52 -13.96 11.10
N PHE A 23 -8.86 -14.97 10.30
CA PHE A 23 -8.40 -16.34 10.45
C PHE A 23 -6.87 -16.44 10.35
N TRP A 24 -6.27 -15.86 9.31
CA TRP A 24 -4.82 -15.95 9.12
C TRP A 24 -4.04 -15.20 10.20
N PHE A 25 -4.55 -14.08 10.70
CA PHE A 25 -3.97 -13.43 11.88
C PHE A 25 -4.14 -14.26 13.16
N ALA A 26 -5.29 -14.89 13.37
CA ALA A 26 -5.51 -15.76 14.51
C ALA A 26 -4.57 -16.98 14.48
N VAL A 27 -4.34 -17.57 13.30
CA VAL A 27 -3.38 -18.67 13.11
C VAL A 27 -1.96 -18.21 13.40
N GLU A 28 -1.52 -17.08 12.87
CA GLU A 28 -0.19 -16.52 13.16
C GLU A 28 0.01 -16.31 14.67
N GLN A 29 -0.95 -15.63 15.31
CA GLN A 29 -0.87 -15.28 16.73
C GLN A 29 -0.91 -16.50 17.65
N SER A 30 -1.73 -17.51 17.32
CA SER A 30 -1.90 -18.71 18.15
C SER A 30 -0.77 -19.72 17.98
N THR A 31 -0.26 -19.89 16.75
CA THR A 31 0.75 -20.91 16.46
C THR A 31 2.17 -20.42 16.70
N GLN A 32 2.44 -19.10 16.59
CA GLN A 32 3.77 -18.49 16.73
C GLN A 32 4.86 -19.24 15.93
N LEU A 33 4.48 -19.87 14.82
CA LEU A 33 5.38 -20.68 14.03
C LEU A 33 6.40 -19.78 13.35
N LYS A 34 7.68 -20.18 13.41
CA LYS A 34 8.75 -19.52 12.65
C LYS A 34 8.47 -19.45 11.14
N PHE A 35 7.56 -20.29 10.63
CA PHE A 35 7.09 -20.25 9.26
C PHE A 35 6.53 -18.87 8.85
N PHE A 36 5.74 -18.22 9.71
CA PHE A 36 5.18 -16.89 9.41
C PHE A 36 6.22 -15.76 9.39
N GLN A 37 7.44 -16.02 9.90
CA GLN A 37 8.58 -15.10 9.73
C GLN A 37 9.13 -15.10 8.30
N TYR A 38 8.92 -16.20 7.56
CA TYR A 38 9.35 -16.33 6.17
C TYR A 38 8.21 -16.08 5.18
N VAL A 39 6.98 -16.44 5.55
CA VAL A 39 5.79 -16.30 4.69
C VAL A 39 4.73 -15.49 5.43
N PRO A 40 4.61 -14.18 5.15
CA PRO A 40 3.68 -13.31 5.89
C PRO A 40 2.20 -13.72 5.71
N PRO A 41 1.34 -13.50 6.72
CA PRO A 41 -0.10 -13.80 6.65
C PRO A 41 -0.78 -13.18 5.43
N LEU A 42 -0.34 -12.00 5.00
CA LEU A 42 -0.85 -11.28 3.84
C LEU A 42 -0.94 -12.15 2.58
N LEU A 43 0.05 -13.01 2.35
CA LEU A 43 0.06 -13.93 1.20
C LEU A 43 -1.12 -14.88 1.22
N PHE A 44 -1.45 -15.41 2.40
CA PHE A 44 -2.57 -16.31 2.57
C PHE A 44 -3.91 -15.59 2.54
N ILE A 45 -3.95 -14.36 3.05
CA ILE A 45 -5.13 -13.49 2.98
C ILE A 45 -5.50 -13.22 1.52
N TYR A 46 -4.51 -13.02 0.65
CA TYR A 46 -4.70 -12.91 -0.79
C TYR A 46 -5.02 -14.26 -1.45
N ALA A 47 -4.29 -15.33 -1.12
CA ALA A 47 -4.43 -16.61 -1.84
C ALA A 47 -5.73 -17.36 -1.49
N THR A 48 -6.26 -17.22 -0.28
CA THR A 48 -7.44 -17.99 0.16
C THR A 48 -8.69 -17.65 -0.66
N PRO A 49 -9.04 -16.37 -0.88
CA PRO A 49 -10.17 -16.00 -1.73
C PRO A 49 -10.03 -16.49 -3.17
N VAL A 50 -8.82 -16.53 -3.74
CA VAL A 50 -8.55 -17.13 -5.06
C VAL A 50 -9.00 -18.60 -5.09
N PHE A 51 -8.66 -19.39 -4.07
CA PHE A 51 -9.09 -20.79 -4.00
C PHE A 51 -10.60 -20.90 -3.78
N LEU A 52 -11.17 -20.12 -2.86
CA LEU A 52 -12.61 -20.12 -2.59
C LEU A 52 -13.41 -19.76 -3.85
N ASN A 53 -12.89 -18.86 -4.65
CA ASN A 53 -13.47 -18.46 -5.91
C ASN A 53 -13.37 -19.56 -6.99
N ASN A 54 -12.21 -20.21 -7.13
CA ASN A 54 -12.02 -21.35 -8.05
C ASN A 54 -12.83 -22.60 -7.66
N PHE A 55 -13.21 -22.74 -6.40
CA PHE A 55 -14.07 -23.81 -5.90
C PHE A 55 -15.56 -23.42 -5.86
N ASP A 56 -15.95 -22.31 -6.50
CA ASP A 56 -17.33 -21.79 -6.52
C ASP A 56 -17.95 -21.54 -5.13
N VAL A 57 -17.12 -21.29 -4.11
CA VAL A 57 -17.60 -20.92 -2.76
C VAL A 57 -18.04 -19.45 -2.73
N ILE A 58 -17.29 -18.57 -3.39
CA ILE A 58 -17.61 -17.15 -3.56
C ILE A 58 -17.57 -16.75 -5.06
N PRO A 59 -18.40 -15.80 -5.50
CA PRO A 59 -18.50 -15.43 -6.90
C PRO A 59 -17.28 -14.63 -7.39
N HIS A 60 -16.93 -14.79 -8.67
CA HIS A 60 -15.92 -13.95 -9.34
C HIS A 60 -16.32 -12.47 -9.42
N ASN A 61 -17.63 -12.19 -9.37
CA ASN A 61 -18.15 -10.84 -9.47
C ASN A 61 -19.12 -10.57 -8.32
N SER A 62 -18.84 -9.52 -7.56
CA SER A 62 -19.65 -9.05 -6.45
C SER A 62 -19.50 -7.53 -6.33
N PRO A 63 -20.58 -6.79 -6.01
CA PRO A 63 -20.48 -5.35 -5.75
C PRO A 63 -19.55 -5.02 -4.58
N VAL A 64 -19.22 -6.00 -3.72
CA VAL A 64 -18.24 -5.84 -2.64
C VAL A 64 -16.87 -5.45 -3.16
N TYR A 65 -16.38 -6.09 -4.22
CA TYR A 65 -15.05 -5.83 -4.77
C TYR A 65 -14.92 -4.38 -5.25
N GLY A 66 -15.89 -3.92 -6.04
CA GLY A 66 -15.96 -2.51 -6.46
C GLY A 66 -16.18 -1.54 -5.28
N GLY A 67 -16.91 -1.96 -4.25
CA GLY A 67 -17.09 -1.21 -3.00
C GLY A 67 -15.79 -1.04 -2.21
N LEU A 68 -14.95 -2.07 -2.14
CA LEU A 68 -13.63 -2.01 -1.50
C LEU A 68 -12.72 -1.00 -2.21
N SER A 69 -12.64 -1.04 -3.54
CA SER A 69 -11.92 -0.03 -4.35
C SER A 69 -12.49 1.38 -4.21
N SER A 70 -13.81 1.51 -4.08
CA SER A 70 -14.47 2.83 -4.03
C SER A 70 -14.45 3.49 -2.66
N TYR A 71 -14.42 2.70 -1.58
CA TYR A 71 -14.57 3.21 -0.22
C TYR A 71 -13.42 2.81 0.70
N ALA A 72 -13.07 1.51 0.77
CA ALA A 72 -12.04 1.04 1.69
C ALA A 72 -10.65 1.52 1.30
N LEU A 73 -10.32 1.47 0.00
CA LEU A 73 -9.06 1.92 -0.55
C LEU A 73 -8.77 3.40 -0.26
N PRO A 74 -9.66 4.34 -0.66
CA PRO A 74 -9.53 5.74 -0.26
C PRO A 74 -9.40 5.94 1.24
N ALA A 75 -10.24 5.26 2.03
CA ALA A 75 -10.24 5.41 3.47
C ALA A 75 -8.90 5.02 4.09
N PHE A 76 -8.32 3.88 3.72
CA PHE A 76 -7.05 3.48 4.30
C PHE A 76 -5.91 4.39 3.86
N ILE A 77 -5.91 4.90 2.62
CA ILE A 77 -4.88 5.85 2.16
C ILE A 77 -4.94 7.11 3.03
N VAL A 78 -6.13 7.65 3.29
CA VAL A 78 -6.29 8.80 4.19
C VAL A 78 -5.73 8.48 5.57
N LEU A 79 -6.20 7.39 6.19
CA LEU A 79 -5.83 7.03 7.56
C LEU A 79 -4.32 6.78 7.74
N MET A 80 -3.67 6.20 6.74
CA MET A 80 -2.22 5.98 6.76
C MET A 80 -1.45 7.29 6.56
N LEU A 81 -1.89 8.16 5.64
CA LEU A 81 -1.14 9.36 5.30
C LEU A 81 -1.31 10.52 6.29
N ILE A 82 -2.45 10.62 6.99
CA ILE A 82 -2.63 11.66 8.01
C ILE A 82 -1.63 11.52 9.18
N LYS A 83 -1.02 10.35 9.38
CA LYS A 83 0.00 10.12 10.41
C LYS A 83 1.42 10.45 9.95
N VAL A 84 1.62 10.70 8.66
CA VAL A 84 2.93 11.02 8.11
C VAL A 84 3.33 12.43 8.55
N ASN A 85 4.35 12.55 9.40
CA ASN A 85 4.89 13.85 9.78
C ASN A 85 5.85 14.36 8.69
N VAL A 86 5.30 14.98 7.64
CA VAL A 86 6.07 15.49 6.50
C VAL A 86 7.14 16.52 6.94
N PRO A 87 6.83 17.52 7.78
CA PRO A 87 7.83 18.49 8.23
C PRO A 87 8.98 17.85 9.01
N ALA A 88 8.69 16.92 9.92
CA ALA A 88 9.73 16.22 10.66
C ALA A 88 10.54 15.29 9.75
N ALA A 89 9.90 14.57 8.82
CA ALA A 89 10.60 13.72 7.87
C ALA A 89 11.59 14.54 7.02
N ILE A 90 11.18 15.73 6.54
CA ILE A 90 12.04 16.63 5.77
C ILE A 90 13.14 17.24 6.64
N SER A 91 12.84 17.68 7.87
CA SER A 91 13.83 18.29 8.75
C SER A 91 14.90 17.30 9.23
N ILE A 92 14.50 16.06 9.53
CA ILE A 92 15.39 14.97 9.95
C ILE A 92 16.26 14.52 8.77
N MET A 93 15.66 14.30 7.60
CA MET A 93 16.43 13.84 6.45
C MET A 93 17.30 14.95 5.83
N GLY A 94 16.86 16.20 5.83
CA GLY A 94 17.58 17.31 5.18
C GLY A 94 17.93 16.98 3.72
N LYS A 95 19.22 16.89 3.39
CA LYS A 95 19.69 16.44 2.05
C LYS A 95 19.40 14.95 1.76
N GLY A 96 19.11 14.15 2.78
CA GLY A 96 18.69 12.75 2.68
C GLY A 96 17.38 12.56 1.91
N VAL A 97 16.53 13.59 1.81
CA VAL A 97 15.35 13.56 0.92
C VAL A 97 15.77 13.32 -0.53
N LEU A 98 16.89 13.89 -0.98
CA LEU A 98 17.41 13.62 -2.32
C LEU A 98 17.86 12.16 -2.47
N VAL A 99 18.43 11.56 -1.42
CA VAL A 99 18.83 10.14 -1.43
C VAL A 99 17.61 9.24 -1.55
N MET A 100 16.54 9.55 -0.82
CA MET A 100 15.25 8.86 -0.94
C MET A 100 14.70 8.98 -2.36
N LEU A 101 14.63 10.20 -2.91
CA LEU A 101 14.15 10.44 -4.28
C LEU A 101 15.01 9.73 -5.33
N MET A 102 16.34 9.69 -5.16
CA MET A 102 17.23 8.92 -6.02
C MET A 102 16.94 7.41 -5.91
N GLY A 103 16.65 6.91 -4.71
CA GLY A 103 16.17 5.54 -4.50
C GLY A 103 14.86 5.25 -5.24
N THR A 104 13.87 6.15 -5.13
CA THR A 104 12.60 6.09 -5.87
C THR A 104 12.84 6.04 -7.38
N VAL A 105 13.69 6.92 -7.92
CA VAL A 105 14.06 6.90 -9.34
C VAL A 105 14.75 5.60 -9.72
N GLY A 106 15.63 5.08 -8.85
CA GLY A 106 16.26 3.77 -9.03
C GLY A 106 15.25 2.64 -9.14
N VAL A 107 14.22 2.61 -8.29
CA VAL A 107 13.13 1.63 -8.37
C VAL A 107 12.34 1.79 -9.67
N MET A 108 11.99 3.02 -10.06
CA MET A 108 11.26 3.28 -11.31
C MET A 108 12.04 2.81 -12.55
N VAL A 109 13.32 3.20 -12.64
CA VAL A 109 14.18 2.79 -13.76
C VAL A 109 14.42 1.29 -13.73
N GLY A 110 14.72 0.71 -12.57
CA GLY A 110 14.93 -0.72 -12.39
C GLY A 110 13.70 -1.56 -12.77
N GLY A 111 12.50 -1.11 -12.38
CA GLY A 111 11.22 -1.72 -12.77
C GLY A 111 11.00 -1.72 -14.28
N VAL A 112 11.26 -0.58 -14.95
CA VAL A 112 11.16 -0.49 -16.42
C VAL A 112 12.21 -1.36 -17.12
N VAL A 113 13.48 -1.29 -16.69
CA VAL A 113 14.58 -2.06 -17.31
C VAL A 113 14.35 -3.56 -17.12
N SER A 114 13.97 -4.01 -15.92
CA SER A 114 13.66 -5.42 -15.67
C SER A 114 12.49 -5.89 -16.51
N TYR A 115 11.39 -5.12 -16.60
CA TYR A 115 10.28 -5.45 -17.48
C TYR A 115 10.73 -5.56 -18.93
N VAL A 116 11.45 -4.57 -19.47
CA VAL A 116 11.94 -4.60 -20.86
C VAL A 116 12.87 -5.80 -21.12
N ALA A 117 13.61 -6.26 -20.11
CA ALA A 117 14.46 -7.44 -20.26
C ALA A 117 13.68 -8.75 -20.40
N VAL A 118 12.47 -8.86 -19.81
CA VAL A 118 11.71 -10.12 -19.75
C VAL A 118 10.33 -10.09 -20.40
N HIS A 119 9.85 -8.92 -20.88
CA HIS A 119 8.46 -8.73 -21.29
C HIS A 119 8.02 -9.68 -22.41
N GLN A 120 8.96 -10.19 -23.23
CA GLN A 120 8.66 -11.11 -24.32
C GLN A 120 8.11 -12.46 -23.85
N TRP A 121 8.36 -12.84 -22.59
CA TRP A 121 7.86 -14.08 -21.98
C TRP A 121 6.69 -13.84 -21.02
N LEU A 122 6.21 -12.61 -20.91
CA LEU A 122 5.16 -12.22 -19.97
C LEU A 122 3.85 -11.90 -20.68
N ALA A 123 2.76 -11.94 -19.92
CA ALA A 123 1.47 -11.49 -20.40
C ALA A 123 1.52 -9.99 -20.80
N PRO A 124 0.72 -9.55 -21.80
CA PRO A 124 0.73 -8.17 -22.27
C PRO A 124 0.44 -7.11 -21.21
N ASP A 125 -0.22 -7.49 -20.12
CA ASP A 125 -0.60 -6.64 -18.99
C ASP A 125 0.34 -6.75 -17.79
N ALA A 126 1.40 -7.56 -17.87
CA ALA A 126 2.33 -7.79 -16.77
C ALA A 126 3.02 -6.51 -16.27
N TRP A 127 3.19 -5.51 -17.14
CA TRP A 127 3.73 -4.20 -16.75
C TRP A 127 2.92 -3.53 -15.63
N LYS A 128 1.62 -3.83 -15.49
CA LYS A 128 0.80 -3.34 -14.40
C LYS A 128 1.20 -3.95 -13.05
N GLY A 129 1.53 -5.25 -13.05
CA GLY A 129 2.11 -5.95 -11.90
C GLY A 129 3.46 -5.36 -11.50
N PHE A 130 4.34 -5.04 -12.47
CA PHE A 130 5.61 -4.34 -12.21
C PHE A 130 5.39 -2.94 -11.63
N GLY A 131 4.38 -2.21 -12.11
CA GLY A 131 4.00 -0.90 -11.59
C GLY A 131 3.48 -0.97 -10.15
N ALA A 132 2.62 -1.95 -9.85
CA ALA A 132 2.16 -2.22 -8.48
C ALA A 132 3.35 -2.59 -7.57
N LEU A 133 4.22 -3.50 -8.02
CA LEU A 133 5.42 -3.91 -7.30
C LEU A 133 6.33 -2.71 -6.99
N ALA A 134 6.59 -1.83 -7.96
CA ALA A 134 7.35 -0.60 -7.74
C ALA A 134 6.75 0.26 -6.62
N GLY A 135 5.41 0.33 -6.53
CA GLY A 135 4.70 0.96 -5.42
C GLY A 135 5.07 0.38 -4.05
N SER A 136 5.20 -0.95 -3.94
CA SER A 136 5.66 -1.62 -2.71
C SER A 136 7.09 -1.26 -2.34
N TRP A 137 8.00 -1.24 -3.30
CA TRP A 137 9.42 -0.93 -3.05
C TRP A 137 9.65 0.55 -2.71
N ILE A 138 8.75 1.43 -3.14
CA ILE A 138 8.80 2.86 -2.82
C ILE A 138 8.15 3.16 -1.45
N GLY A 139 7.09 2.46 -1.05
CA GLY A 139 6.47 2.71 0.26
C GLY A 139 5.44 1.69 0.75
N GLY A 140 5.68 0.42 0.46
CA GLY A 140 5.03 -0.75 1.07
C GLY A 140 3.67 -1.11 0.51
N THR A 141 2.99 -2.01 1.20
CA THR A 141 1.76 -2.68 0.77
C THR A 141 0.61 -1.73 0.45
N GLY A 142 0.46 -0.65 1.22
CA GLY A 142 -0.55 0.38 0.95
C GLY A 142 -0.31 1.10 -0.38
N ASN A 143 0.96 1.41 -0.69
CA ASN A 143 1.34 2.02 -1.96
C ASN A 143 1.24 1.03 -3.13
N MET A 144 1.52 -0.26 -2.90
CA MET A 144 1.26 -1.32 -3.88
C MET A 144 -0.22 -1.36 -4.26
N ALA A 145 -1.11 -1.41 -3.26
CA ALA A 145 -2.56 -1.44 -3.48
C ALA A 145 -3.09 -0.18 -4.19
N ALA A 146 -2.61 1.01 -3.79
CA ALA A 146 -2.96 2.26 -4.47
C ALA A 146 -2.49 2.28 -5.92
N SER A 147 -1.24 1.86 -6.18
CA SER A 147 -0.68 1.80 -7.54
C SER A 147 -1.42 0.77 -8.40
N ALA A 148 -1.78 -0.37 -7.81
CA ALA A 148 -2.53 -1.42 -8.48
C ALA A 148 -3.90 -0.92 -8.98
N GLU A 149 -4.64 -0.20 -8.13
CA GLU A 149 -5.90 0.43 -8.49
C GLU A 149 -5.73 1.48 -9.60
N MET A 150 -4.74 2.37 -9.49
CA MET A 150 -4.50 3.43 -10.49
C MET A 150 -4.26 2.84 -11.88
N LEU A 151 -3.55 1.73 -11.95
CA LEU A 151 -3.20 1.03 -13.19
C LEU A 151 -4.31 0.08 -13.67
N GLY A 152 -5.35 -0.15 -12.87
CA GLY A 152 -6.34 -1.21 -13.11
C GLY A 152 -5.66 -2.56 -13.29
N THR A 153 -4.83 -2.93 -12.30
CA THR A 153 -4.01 -4.14 -12.32
C THR A 153 -4.90 -5.37 -12.14
N PRO A 154 -4.83 -6.35 -13.05
CA PRO A 154 -5.56 -7.60 -12.89
C PRO A 154 -5.18 -8.31 -11.58
N PRO A 155 -6.12 -8.98 -10.90
CA PRO A 155 -5.86 -9.79 -9.72
C PRO A 155 -4.64 -10.68 -9.86
N GLU A 156 -4.53 -11.40 -10.99
CA GLU A 156 -3.44 -12.32 -11.26
C GLU A 156 -2.07 -11.62 -11.23
N GLN A 157 -1.99 -10.44 -11.85
CA GLN A 157 -0.76 -9.63 -11.86
C GLN A 157 -0.44 -9.03 -10.49
N PHE A 158 -1.47 -8.66 -9.71
CA PHE A 158 -1.30 -8.21 -8.34
C PHE A 158 -0.78 -9.34 -7.44
N GLY A 159 -1.34 -10.54 -7.54
CA GLY A 159 -0.87 -11.72 -6.82
C GLY A 159 0.57 -12.08 -7.14
N LEU A 160 0.94 -12.05 -8.43
CA LEU A 160 2.33 -12.23 -8.85
C LEU A 160 3.25 -11.16 -8.28
N ALA A 161 2.82 -9.89 -8.22
CA ALA A 161 3.57 -8.81 -7.60
C ALA A 161 3.76 -9.05 -6.09
N VAL A 162 2.71 -9.43 -5.35
CA VAL A 162 2.80 -9.75 -3.92
C VAL A 162 3.73 -10.94 -3.66
N LEU A 163 3.65 -11.98 -4.48
CA LEU A 163 4.54 -13.14 -4.39
C LEU A 163 6.00 -12.75 -4.66
N ALA A 164 6.25 -12.01 -5.74
CA ALA A 164 7.58 -11.54 -6.09
C ALA A 164 8.18 -10.68 -4.97
N ASP A 165 7.39 -9.75 -4.42
CA ASP A 165 7.77 -8.85 -3.32
C ASP A 165 8.26 -9.63 -2.09
N ASN A 166 7.49 -10.65 -1.67
CA ASN A 166 7.86 -11.47 -0.51
C ASN A 166 9.09 -12.35 -0.76
N VAL A 167 9.20 -12.97 -1.94
CA VAL A 167 10.33 -13.83 -2.27
C VAL A 167 11.64 -13.04 -2.29
N ILE A 168 11.63 -11.84 -2.87
CA ILE A 168 12.86 -11.04 -2.93
C ILE A 168 13.27 -10.55 -1.55
N TYR A 169 12.35 -10.32 -0.60
CA TYR A 169 12.71 -9.97 0.79
C TYR A 169 13.58 -11.03 1.46
N ILE A 170 13.36 -12.31 1.18
CA ILE A 170 14.14 -13.43 1.74
C ILE A 170 15.63 -13.32 1.35
N VAL A 171 15.90 -12.88 0.12
CA VAL A 171 17.27 -12.72 -0.40
C VAL A 171 17.83 -11.35 -0.07
N TRP A 172 17.02 -10.31 -0.20
CA TRP A 172 17.45 -8.92 -0.10
C TRP A 172 17.68 -8.46 1.34
N LEU A 173 16.87 -8.91 2.30
CA LEU A 173 17.03 -8.52 3.70
C LEU A 173 18.39 -8.97 4.28
N PRO A 174 18.87 -10.22 4.09
CA PRO A 174 20.22 -10.60 4.46
C PRO A 174 21.31 -9.74 3.82
N ILE A 175 21.14 -9.35 2.54
CA ILE A 175 22.10 -8.49 1.84
C ILE A 175 22.14 -7.09 2.48
N LEU A 176 20.99 -6.50 2.79
CA LEU A 176 20.89 -5.22 3.49
C LEU A 176 21.49 -5.27 4.90
N LEU A 177 21.24 -6.36 5.65
CA LEU A 177 21.84 -6.53 6.98
C LEU A 177 23.36 -6.72 6.89
N ALA A 178 23.83 -7.49 5.91
CA ALA A 178 25.25 -7.67 5.64
C ALA A 178 25.93 -6.37 5.19
N SER A 179 25.22 -5.48 4.48
CA SER A 179 25.78 -4.20 4.03
C SER A 179 26.12 -3.26 5.19
N LYS A 180 25.50 -3.43 6.37
CA LYS A 180 25.86 -2.67 7.58
C LYS A 180 27.33 -2.86 7.96
N ASN A 181 27.91 -4.03 7.71
CA ASN A 181 29.32 -4.30 7.99
C ASN A 181 30.29 -3.45 7.14
N PHE A 182 29.79 -2.88 6.03
CA PHE A 182 30.55 -1.98 5.15
C PHE A 182 30.29 -0.50 5.44
N ALA A 183 29.37 -0.17 6.36
CA ALA A 183 28.94 1.19 6.62
C ALA A 183 30.12 2.11 7.01
N ASP A 184 31.00 1.69 7.91
CA ASP A 184 32.14 2.52 8.35
C ASP A 184 33.12 2.82 7.22
N ARG A 185 33.38 1.84 6.35
CA ARG A 185 34.25 2.01 5.18
C ARG A 185 33.63 2.96 4.18
N PHE A 186 32.34 2.80 3.91
CA PHE A 186 31.60 3.69 3.02
C PHE A 186 31.52 5.11 3.57
N ASN A 187 31.21 5.27 4.87
CA ASN A 187 31.12 6.59 5.52
C ASN A 187 32.45 7.35 5.45
N ARG A 188 33.57 6.65 5.68
CA ARG A 188 34.92 7.23 5.55
C ARG A 188 35.25 7.60 4.11
N TRP A 189 34.89 6.75 3.14
CA TRP A 189 35.08 7.04 1.71
C TRP A 189 34.24 8.24 1.24
N SER A 190 32.98 8.29 1.66
CA SER A 190 32.00 9.34 1.37
C SER A 190 32.25 10.65 2.13
N LYS A 191 33.20 10.66 3.09
CA LYS A 191 33.51 11.80 3.97
C LYS A 191 32.27 12.37 4.68
N VAL A 192 31.42 11.48 5.20
CA VAL A 192 30.21 11.89 5.95
C VAL A 192 30.64 12.54 7.28
N PRO A 193 30.18 13.76 7.61
CA PRO A 193 30.49 14.40 8.88
C PRO A 193 29.93 13.60 10.06
N GLU A 194 30.73 13.40 11.12
CA GLU A 194 30.35 12.63 12.31
C GLU A 194 29.09 13.19 13.00
N ASP A 195 28.91 14.51 13.00
CA ASP A 195 27.73 15.18 13.56
C ASP A 195 26.40 14.73 12.92
N ARG A 196 26.42 14.37 11.63
CA ARG A 196 25.20 13.92 10.92
C ARG A 196 24.81 12.51 11.31
N LEU A 197 25.78 11.64 11.59
CA LEU A 197 25.53 10.27 12.06
C LEU A 197 24.85 10.32 13.44
N HIS A 198 25.37 11.15 14.35
CA HIS A 198 24.77 11.35 15.67
C HIS A 198 23.37 11.98 15.62
N GLN A 199 23.08 12.84 14.64
CA GLN A 199 21.72 13.38 14.44
C GLN A 199 20.72 12.32 13.96
N MET A 200 21.13 11.42 13.06
CA MET A 200 20.26 10.32 12.58
C MET A 200 19.95 9.31 13.69
N ASP A 201 20.94 8.98 14.53
CA ASP A 201 20.74 8.10 15.68
C ASP A 201 19.82 8.70 16.74
N ARG A 202 19.98 10.01 17.04
CA ARG A 202 19.10 10.74 17.96
C ARG A 202 17.67 10.84 17.43
N ALA A 203 17.50 11.16 16.15
CA ALA A 203 16.18 11.22 15.52
C ALA A 203 15.47 9.87 15.51
N SER A 204 16.23 8.77 15.35
CA SER A 204 15.69 7.41 15.42
C SER A 204 15.26 7.03 16.84
N ALA A 205 16.00 7.49 17.86
CA ALA A 205 15.68 7.26 19.28
C ALA A 205 14.49 8.11 19.77
N GLU A 206 14.34 9.34 19.27
CA GLU A 206 13.22 10.24 19.58
C GLU A 206 11.92 9.88 18.85
N ALA A 207 11.98 9.04 17.81
CA ALA A 207 10.81 8.62 17.02
C ALA A 207 9.82 7.71 17.78
N ILE A 208 10.14 7.28 19.02
CA ILE A 208 9.25 6.49 19.87
C ILE A 208 8.24 7.44 20.55
N ASN A 209 7.32 8.01 19.77
CA ASN A 209 6.14 8.67 20.32
C ASN A 209 5.16 7.61 20.79
N VAL A 210 4.94 7.54 22.10
CA VAL A 210 3.90 6.70 22.70
C VAL A 210 2.55 7.36 22.42
N GLU A 211 1.77 6.76 21.51
CA GLU A 211 0.41 7.24 21.26
C GLU A 211 -0.46 7.08 22.50
N ARG A 212 -1.34 8.06 22.74
CA ARG A 212 -2.38 7.93 23.75
C ARG A 212 -3.37 6.82 23.36
N LEU A 213 -4.03 6.24 24.35
CA LEU A 213 -5.10 5.28 24.10
C LEU A 213 -6.27 5.95 23.34
N PRO A 214 -6.83 5.28 22.31
CA PRO A 214 -7.94 5.80 21.53
C PRO A 214 -9.25 5.77 22.33
N GLU A 215 -10.04 6.83 22.21
CA GLU A 215 -11.41 6.89 22.69
C GLU A 215 -12.40 6.67 21.54
N MET A 216 -13.66 6.33 21.85
CA MET A 216 -14.73 6.16 20.85
C MET A 216 -14.84 7.35 19.88
N ARG A 217 -14.66 8.58 20.40
CA ARG A 217 -14.70 9.81 19.58
C ARG A 217 -13.62 9.83 18.51
N ASP A 218 -12.45 9.26 18.78
CA ASP A 218 -11.32 9.27 17.85
C ASP A 218 -11.64 8.38 16.64
N TYR A 219 -12.25 7.23 16.86
CA TYR A 219 -12.73 6.36 15.78
C TYR A 219 -13.77 7.05 14.90
N ILE A 220 -14.72 7.79 15.51
CA ILE A 220 -15.73 8.56 14.77
C ILE A 220 -15.06 9.67 13.96
N TYR A 221 -14.09 10.39 14.53
CA TYR A 221 -13.35 11.43 13.81
C TYR A 221 -12.55 10.86 12.65
N LEU A 222 -11.84 9.75 12.85
CA LEU A 222 -11.08 9.07 11.81
C LEU A 222 -12.00 8.61 10.67
N GLY A 223 -13.15 8.01 11.00
CA GLY A 223 -14.17 7.63 10.01
C GLY A 223 -14.71 8.84 9.25
N ALA A 224 -15.07 9.92 9.95
CA ALA A 224 -15.56 11.14 9.32
C ALA A 224 -14.51 11.77 8.38
N ILE A 225 -13.25 11.86 8.81
CA ILE A 225 -12.15 12.40 8.01
C ILE A 225 -11.93 11.54 6.76
N ALA A 226 -11.85 10.21 6.92
CA ALA A 226 -11.68 9.29 5.80
C ALA A 226 -12.79 9.44 4.76
N ILE A 227 -14.06 9.50 5.20
CA ILE A 227 -15.22 9.63 4.32
C ILE A 227 -15.26 11.02 3.65
N VAL A 228 -15.06 12.10 4.41
CA VAL A 228 -15.12 13.47 3.87
C VAL A 228 -14.01 13.69 2.85
N VAL A 229 -12.77 13.29 3.15
CA VAL A 229 -11.65 13.41 2.21
C VAL A 229 -11.91 12.58 0.95
N THR A 230 -12.44 11.36 1.10
CA THR A 230 -12.81 10.50 -0.04
C THR A 230 -13.89 11.14 -0.91
N TRP A 231 -14.93 11.71 -0.29
CA TRP A 231 -16.03 12.36 -1.00
C TRP A 231 -15.58 13.61 -1.76
N ILE A 232 -14.81 14.50 -1.10
CA ILE A 232 -14.24 15.70 -1.74
C ILE A 232 -13.35 15.29 -2.90
N SER A 233 -12.43 14.35 -2.68
CA SER A 233 -11.48 13.91 -3.71
C SER A 233 -12.18 13.26 -4.90
N SER A 234 -13.21 12.44 -4.67
CA SER A 234 -13.95 11.78 -5.75
C SER A 234 -14.77 12.78 -6.57
N SER A 235 -15.38 13.76 -5.92
CA SER A 235 -16.15 14.82 -6.58
C SER A 235 -15.25 15.70 -7.45
N VAL A 236 -14.10 16.12 -6.91
CA VAL A 236 -13.13 16.94 -7.63
C VAL A 236 -12.42 16.13 -8.72
N ALA A 237 -12.11 14.85 -8.50
CA ALA A 237 -11.52 13.98 -9.51
C ALA A 237 -12.41 13.84 -10.74
N GLY A 238 -13.73 13.70 -10.57
CA GLY A 238 -14.68 13.64 -11.68
C GLY A 238 -14.63 14.89 -12.55
N PHE A 239 -14.61 16.07 -11.90
CA PHE A 239 -14.48 17.35 -12.59
C PHE A 239 -13.14 17.50 -13.32
N LEU A 240 -12.01 17.23 -12.64
CA LEU A 240 -10.68 17.33 -13.23
C LEU A 240 -10.46 16.34 -14.37
N TYR A 241 -10.96 15.12 -14.23
CA TYR A 241 -10.89 14.11 -15.27
C TYR A 241 -11.68 14.53 -16.52
N ALA A 242 -12.91 15.03 -16.36
CA ALA A 242 -13.73 15.53 -17.47
C ALA A 242 -13.09 16.76 -18.16
N TRP A 243 -12.53 17.69 -17.38
CA TRP A 243 -11.78 18.83 -17.92
C TRP A 243 -10.55 18.37 -18.72
N MET A 244 -9.75 17.46 -18.13
CA MET A 244 -8.53 16.94 -18.75
C MET A 244 -8.83 16.19 -20.05
N GLN A 245 -9.91 15.38 -20.08
CA GLN A 245 -10.30 14.68 -21.31
C GLN A 245 -10.55 15.61 -22.49
N ASN A 246 -11.13 16.78 -22.25
CA ASN A 246 -11.42 17.78 -23.28
C ASN A 246 -10.16 18.55 -23.71
N ALA A 247 -9.29 18.88 -22.75
CA ALA A 247 -8.09 19.68 -23.02
C ALA A 247 -6.92 18.86 -23.59
N TYR A 248 -6.72 17.63 -23.10
CA TYR A 248 -5.57 16.78 -23.42
C TYR A 248 -5.96 15.29 -23.60
N PRO A 249 -6.60 14.92 -24.73
CA PRO A 249 -7.03 13.55 -24.99
C PRO A 249 -5.91 12.50 -24.94
N SER A 250 -4.67 12.89 -25.25
CA SER A 250 -3.50 12.00 -25.22
C SER A 250 -3.15 11.49 -23.82
N LEU A 251 -3.60 12.15 -22.76
CA LEU A 251 -3.30 11.78 -21.37
C LEU A 251 -4.34 10.84 -20.74
N GLN A 252 -5.41 10.49 -21.45
CA GLN A 252 -6.52 9.69 -20.93
C GLN A 252 -6.09 8.32 -20.39
N ASN A 253 -5.09 7.70 -21.02
CA ASN A 253 -4.58 6.39 -20.62
C ASN A 253 -3.64 6.44 -19.40
N VAL A 254 -3.15 7.63 -19.04
CA VAL A 254 -2.19 7.82 -17.94
C VAL A 254 -2.90 8.40 -16.70
N LEU A 255 -3.74 9.42 -16.91
CA LEU A 255 -4.46 10.14 -15.86
C LEU A 255 -5.93 9.72 -15.84
N THR A 256 -6.19 8.47 -15.44
CA THR A 256 -7.54 7.93 -15.26
C THR A 256 -8.28 8.63 -14.13
N LEU A 257 -9.61 8.41 -14.05
CA LEU A 257 -10.41 8.87 -12.92
C LEU A 257 -9.85 8.38 -11.57
N SER A 258 -9.44 7.12 -11.50
CA SER A 258 -8.83 6.53 -10.30
C SER A 258 -7.50 7.18 -9.95
N THR A 259 -6.67 7.50 -10.96
CA THR A 259 -5.43 8.26 -10.77
C THR A 259 -5.69 9.63 -10.14
N TRP A 260 -6.63 10.42 -10.69
CA TRP A 260 -6.99 11.72 -10.12
C TRP A 260 -7.52 11.60 -8.69
N ARG A 261 -8.40 10.61 -8.45
CA ARG A 261 -8.97 10.35 -7.12
C ARG A 261 -7.86 10.07 -6.11
N ILE A 262 -6.94 9.15 -6.41
CA ILE A 262 -5.86 8.77 -5.49
C ILE A 262 -4.88 9.92 -5.29
N LEU A 263 -4.48 10.65 -6.33
CA LEU A 263 -3.59 11.82 -6.21
C LEU A 263 -4.20 12.92 -5.33
N LEU A 264 -5.51 13.17 -5.42
CA LEU A 264 -6.19 14.13 -4.57
C LEU A 264 -6.28 13.64 -3.12
N ILE A 265 -6.62 12.37 -2.91
CA ILE A 265 -6.68 11.75 -1.58
C ILE A 265 -5.32 11.89 -0.89
N THR A 266 -4.24 11.50 -1.57
CA THR A 266 -2.89 11.56 -1.00
C THR A 266 -2.47 13.00 -0.70
N SER A 267 -2.75 13.94 -1.61
CA SER A 267 -2.43 15.36 -1.42
C SER A 267 -3.18 15.98 -0.24
N ILE A 268 -4.49 15.72 -0.13
CA ILE A 268 -5.32 16.25 0.95
C ILE A 268 -4.92 15.59 2.29
N ALA A 269 -4.71 14.27 2.32
CA ALA A 269 -4.32 13.56 3.54
C ALA A 269 -2.94 14.02 4.07
N LEU A 270 -1.96 14.23 3.19
CA LEU A 270 -0.67 14.81 3.56
C LEU A 270 -0.78 16.27 4.01
N SER A 271 -1.70 17.04 3.42
CA SER A 271 -1.98 18.40 3.89
C SER A 271 -2.63 18.40 5.28
N LEU A 272 -3.48 17.40 5.58
CA LEU A 272 -4.06 17.22 6.92
C LEU A 272 -3.03 16.72 7.94
N SER A 273 -1.97 16.05 7.50
CA SER A 273 -0.97 15.49 8.41
C SER A 273 -0.15 16.55 9.16
N VAL A 274 -0.08 17.78 8.64
CA VAL A 274 0.54 18.92 9.34
C VAL A 274 -0.39 19.59 10.36
N THR A 275 -1.65 19.15 10.44
CA THR A 275 -2.66 19.71 11.36
C THR A 275 -2.82 18.84 12.60
N ARG A 276 -3.72 19.24 13.53
CA ARG A 276 -4.05 18.43 14.72
C ARG A 276 -4.64 17.05 14.40
N VAL A 277 -5.11 16.83 13.17
CA VAL A 277 -5.64 15.53 12.72
C VAL A 277 -4.60 14.41 12.83
N SER A 278 -3.32 14.69 12.63
CA SER A 278 -2.25 13.68 12.73
C SER A 278 -2.02 13.15 14.15
N GLN A 279 -2.52 13.86 15.15
CA GLN A 279 -2.43 13.46 16.56
C GLN A 279 -3.53 12.46 16.96
N LEU A 280 -4.46 12.13 16.05
CA LEU A 280 -5.46 11.11 16.33
C LEU A 280 -4.77 9.73 16.48
N PRO A 281 -5.06 9.00 17.56
CA PRO A 281 -4.46 7.69 17.83
C PRO A 281 -5.03 6.62 16.88
N SER A 282 -4.27 5.55 16.66
CA SER A 282 -4.73 4.33 15.96
C SER A 282 -5.14 4.48 14.49
N ALA A 283 -4.92 5.63 13.83
CA ALA A 283 -5.24 5.78 12.41
C ALA A 283 -4.50 4.77 11.53
N THR A 284 -3.21 4.54 11.79
CA THR A 284 -2.39 3.53 11.09
C THR A 284 -2.94 2.13 11.28
N ALA A 285 -3.40 1.78 12.49
CA ALA A 285 -3.95 0.46 12.78
C ALA A 285 -5.26 0.21 12.02
N LEU A 286 -6.16 1.20 11.99
CA LEU A 286 -7.40 1.13 11.21
C LEU A 286 -7.15 1.07 9.71
N GLY A 287 -6.24 1.91 9.20
CA GLY A 287 -5.85 1.88 7.79
C GLY A 287 -5.28 0.52 7.40
N THR A 288 -4.40 -0.03 8.24
CA THR A 288 -3.81 -1.36 8.04
C THR A 288 -4.88 -2.46 8.03
N ALA A 289 -5.86 -2.42 8.93
CA ALA A 289 -6.97 -3.38 8.93
C ALA A 289 -7.78 -3.33 7.62
N LEU A 290 -8.07 -2.13 7.10
CA LEU A 290 -8.75 -1.95 5.82
C LEU A 290 -7.91 -2.42 4.63
N ILE A 291 -6.59 -2.25 4.67
CA ILE A 291 -5.67 -2.79 3.65
C ILE A 291 -5.81 -4.31 3.56
N TYR A 292 -5.84 -5.02 4.69
CA TYR A 292 -5.95 -6.48 4.66
C TYR A 292 -7.27 -6.99 4.09
N VAL A 293 -8.39 -6.33 4.41
CA VAL A 293 -9.70 -6.67 3.81
C VAL A 293 -9.72 -6.32 2.32
N PHE A 294 -9.11 -5.19 1.92
CA PHE A 294 -8.95 -4.82 0.52
C PHE A 294 -8.13 -5.86 -0.25
N VAL A 295 -6.99 -6.29 0.29
CA VAL A 295 -6.13 -7.31 -0.33
C VAL A 295 -6.83 -8.67 -0.40
N ALA A 296 -7.62 -9.02 0.61
CA ALA A 296 -8.48 -10.21 0.52
C ALA A 296 -9.45 -10.12 -0.67
N GLY A 297 -10.05 -8.95 -0.90
CA GLY A 297 -10.95 -8.74 -2.04
C GLY A 297 -10.27 -8.64 -3.40
N MET A 298 -8.94 -8.52 -3.43
CA MET A 298 -8.13 -8.57 -4.67
C MET A 298 -7.77 -10.00 -5.07
N GLY A 299 -7.85 -10.96 -4.14
CA GLY A 299 -7.71 -12.39 -4.41
C GLY A 299 -9.04 -13.01 -4.79
#